data_AF-A0A4V3XAD0-F1
#
_entry.id   AF-A0A4V3XAD0-F1
#
_cell.length_a   1.000
_cell.length_b   1.000
_cell.length_c   1.000
_cell.angle_alpha   90.00
_cell.angle_beta   90.00
_cell.angle_gamma   90.00
#
_symmetry.space_group_name_H-M   'P 1'
#
loop_
_entity.id
_entity.type
_entity.pdbx_description
1 polymer ?
#
loop_
_entity_poly.entity_id
_entity_poly.type
_entity_poly.pdbx_seq_one_letter_code
_entity_poly.pdbx_strand_id
1 'polypeptide(L)'
;MKPSLAVDVSGKGDHYTNPGADGFFVFEHKINELDDQLRKLWNAARQLGSSAGVMSASIRLRERLWRILHLFHQNEADLFPQEMQESVGGDRLLKSKKRHRFLSHLTHFDPRKLDSRQLALELQLFSRDISALLECFSQFPEFVNEIPDWALGNDLQDWAMVFNNNEDELKTYALQSYLHDSMADIGERLDRMATKFIPVFIDLG
;
A
#
# COMPACT_ATOMS: atom_id res chain seq x y z
N MET A 1 -26.64 59.15 14.98
CA MET A 1 -26.38 57.90 15.71
C MET A 1 -26.48 56.75 14.72
N LYS A 2 -25.36 56.06 14.45
CA LYS A 2 -25.35 54.78 13.73
C LYS A 2 -25.77 53.66 14.69
N PRO A 3 -26.35 52.59 14.17
CA PRO A 3 -25.75 51.29 14.42
C PRO A 3 -25.57 50.48 13.12
N SER A 4 -24.32 50.12 12.86
CA SER A 4 -23.92 48.96 12.05
C SER A 4 -24.15 47.69 12.86
N LEU A 5 -24.79 46.69 12.26
CA LEU A 5 -24.58 45.26 12.53
C LEU A 5 -24.68 44.59 11.16
N ALA A 6 -23.54 44.37 10.51
CA ALA A 6 -22.79 43.11 10.55
C ALA A 6 -23.59 41.97 9.92
N VAL A 7 -23.49 41.88 8.59
CA VAL A 7 -23.81 40.68 7.84
C VAL A 7 -22.71 39.67 8.18
N ASP A 8 -23.07 38.64 8.93
CA ASP A 8 -22.21 37.48 9.15
C ASP A 8 -22.19 36.65 7.86
N VAL A 9 -21.34 37.03 6.92
CA VAL A 9 -20.95 36.16 5.81
C VAL A 9 -19.96 35.17 6.39
N SER A 10 -20.50 34.10 6.99
CA SER A 10 -19.75 32.88 7.24
C SER A 10 -19.43 32.26 5.89
N GLY A 11 -18.34 32.74 5.29
CA GLY A 11 -17.64 32.05 4.22
C GLY A 11 -17.14 30.74 4.80
N LYS A 12 -17.96 29.68 4.69
CA LYS A 12 -17.45 28.32 4.61
C LYS A 12 -16.50 28.32 3.43
N GLY A 13 -15.22 28.53 3.72
CA GLY A 13 -14.16 28.11 2.82
C GLY A 13 -14.39 26.63 2.60
N ASP A 14 -14.79 26.29 1.38
CA ASP A 14 -14.70 24.94 0.89
C ASP A 14 -13.25 24.51 1.15
N HIS A 15 -13.07 23.63 2.12
CA HIS A 15 -11.82 22.92 2.27
C HIS A 15 -11.60 22.24 0.93
N TYR A 16 -10.62 22.71 0.17
CA TYR A 16 -10.04 21.96 -0.93
C TYR A 16 -9.46 20.68 -0.31
N THR A 17 -10.29 19.65 -0.14
CA THR A 17 -9.84 18.25 -0.06
C THR A 17 -9.10 18.01 -1.35
N ASN A 18 -7.78 17.92 -1.25
CA ASN A 18 -6.92 17.81 -2.39
C ASN A 18 -6.94 16.35 -2.85
N PRO A 19 -7.68 16.01 -3.92
CA PRO A 19 -8.05 14.62 -4.19
C PRO A 19 -6.84 13.74 -4.48
N GLY A 20 -5.73 14.33 -4.96
CA GLY A 20 -4.46 13.66 -5.26
C GLY A 20 -3.72 13.21 -4.01
N ALA A 21 -3.29 14.12 -3.13
CA ALA A 21 -2.62 13.74 -1.88
C ALA A 21 -3.45 12.79 -1.00
N ASP A 22 -4.78 12.95 -0.96
CA ASP A 22 -5.66 12.08 -0.18
C ASP A 22 -5.55 10.61 -0.64
N GLY A 23 -5.41 10.36 -1.95
CA GLY A 23 -5.26 9.02 -2.54
C GLY A 23 -4.02 8.29 -2.05
N PHE A 24 -2.86 8.98 -2.01
CA PHE A 24 -1.63 8.39 -1.47
C PHE A 24 -1.75 8.04 0.01
N PHE A 25 -2.29 8.95 0.83
CA PHE A 25 -2.41 8.70 2.27
C PHE A 25 -3.36 7.54 2.56
N VAL A 26 -4.43 7.41 1.80
CA VAL A 26 -5.35 6.27 1.89
C VAL A 26 -4.63 4.98 1.52
N PHE A 27 -3.89 4.94 0.41
CA PHE A 27 -3.12 3.76 0.02
C PHE A 27 -2.03 3.41 1.06
N GLU A 28 -1.27 4.40 1.52
CA GLU A 28 -0.25 4.25 2.55
C GLU A 28 -0.84 3.65 3.83
N HIS A 29 -2.02 4.12 4.25
CA HIS A 29 -2.70 3.57 5.41
C HIS A 29 -3.05 2.09 5.22
N LYS A 30 -3.65 1.73 4.08
CA LYS A 30 -4.03 0.35 3.74
C LYS A 30 -2.82 -0.59 3.68
N ILE A 31 -1.70 -0.12 3.12
CA ILE A 31 -0.43 -0.87 3.11
C ILE A 31 0.10 -1.11 4.52
N ASN A 32 0.06 -0.09 5.38
CA ASN A 32 0.53 -0.23 6.77
C ASN A 32 -0.36 -1.19 7.57
N GLU A 33 -1.68 -1.14 7.36
CA GLU A 33 -2.61 -2.08 8.01
C GLU A 33 -2.32 -3.51 7.57
N LEU A 34 -2.15 -3.76 6.26
CA LEU A 34 -1.79 -5.08 5.78
C LEU A 34 -0.43 -5.55 6.34
N ASP A 35 0.60 -4.70 6.41
CA ASP A 35 1.89 -5.08 7.02
C ASP A 35 1.72 -5.51 8.49
N ASP A 36 0.88 -4.82 9.25
CA ASP A 36 0.61 -5.16 10.65
C ASP A 36 -0.10 -6.51 10.78
N GLN A 37 -1.10 -6.75 9.93
CA GLN A 37 -1.83 -8.02 9.91
C GLN A 37 -0.95 -9.19 9.46
N LEU A 38 -0.08 -9.00 8.46
CA LEU A 38 0.90 -10.01 8.06
C LEU A 38 1.93 -10.31 9.16
N ARG A 39 2.25 -9.32 10.01
CA ARG A 39 3.11 -9.53 11.17
C ARG A 39 2.42 -10.34 12.26
N LYS A 40 1.16 -10.04 12.54
CA LYS A 40 0.32 -10.83 13.46
C LYS A 40 0.19 -12.27 12.96
N LEU A 41 -0.09 -12.44 11.67
CA LEU A 41 -0.16 -13.73 10.99
C LEU A 41 1.14 -14.51 11.13
N TRP A 42 2.28 -13.88 10.87
CA TRP A 42 3.59 -14.52 11.04
C TRP A 42 3.83 -14.97 12.49
N ASN A 43 3.46 -14.14 13.47
CA ASN A 43 3.61 -14.47 14.89
C ASN A 43 2.70 -15.65 15.30
N ALA A 44 1.46 -15.70 14.80
CA ALA A 44 0.53 -16.80 15.05
C ALA A 44 1.02 -18.10 14.37
N ALA A 45 1.37 -18.02 13.08
CA ALA A 45 1.91 -19.13 12.29
C ALA A 45 3.20 -19.71 12.89
N ARG A 46 4.01 -18.91 13.60
CA ARG A 46 5.19 -19.39 14.32
C ARG A 46 4.82 -20.30 15.50
N GLN A 47 3.70 -20.06 16.18
CA GLN A 47 3.26 -20.85 17.33
C GLN A 47 2.68 -22.19 16.91
N LEU A 48 2.10 -22.28 15.71
CA LEU A 48 1.45 -23.48 15.18
C LEU A 48 2.42 -24.53 14.63
N GLY A 49 3.74 -24.26 14.57
CA GLY A 49 4.81 -25.23 14.27
C GLY A 49 4.85 -25.81 12.85
N SER A 50 3.76 -25.74 12.07
CA SER A 50 3.59 -26.38 10.76
C SER A 50 3.38 -25.42 9.58
N SER A 51 3.52 -24.11 9.79
CA SER A 51 3.12 -23.06 8.83
C SER A 51 4.29 -22.30 8.19
N ALA A 52 5.39 -23.00 7.89
CA ALA A 52 6.59 -22.40 7.27
C ALA A 52 6.29 -21.65 5.96
N GLY A 53 5.32 -22.14 5.17
CA GLY A 53 4.85 -21.47 3.95
C GLY A 53 4.24 -20.10 4.23
N VAL A 54 3.25 -20.04 5.13
CA VAL A 54 2.58 -18.79 5.55
C VAL A 54 3.60 -17.79 6.12
N MET A 55 4.51 -18.25 6.96
CA MET A 55 5.57 -17.40 7.52
C MET A 55 6.46 -16.80 6.43
N SER A 56 6.93 -17.64 5.51
CA SER A 56 7.82 -17.23 4.43
C SER A 56 7.13 -16.28 3.45
N ALA A 57 5.89 -16.58 3.06
CA ALA A 57 5.06 -15.71 2.21
C ALA A 57 4.77 -14.36 2.89
N SER A 58 4.45 -14.36 4.19
CA SER A 58 4.23 -13.12 4.95
C SER A 58 5.46 -12.23 4.97
N ILE A 59 6.66 -12.77 5.23
CA ILE A 59 7.89 -11.97 5.22
C ILE A 59 8.14 -11.35 3.84
N ARG A 60 8.05 -12.15 2.77
CA ARG A 60 8.27 -11.66 1.39
C ARG A 60 7.28 -10.56 1.01
N LEU A 61 5.99 -10.79 1.29
CA LEU A 61 4.95 -9.84 0.97
C LEU A 61 5.16 -8.52 1.71
N ARG A 62 5.52 -8.57 2.99
CA ARG A 62 5.82 -7.36 3.78
C ARG A 62 6.98 -6.57 3.19
N GLU A 63 8.08 -7.22 2.80
CA GLU A 63 9.17 -6.54 2.08
C GLU A 63 8.68 -5.89 0.79
N ARG A 64 7.84 -6.58 0.04
CA ARG A 64 7.30 -6.11 -1.23
C ARG A 64 6.40 -4.89 -1.08
N LEU A 65 5.51 -4.90 -0.08
CA LEU A 65 4.63 -3.78 0.23
C LEU A 65 5.43 -2.48 0.43
N TRP A 66 6.57 -2.55 1.12
CA TRP A 66 7.43 -1.38 1.33
C TRP A 66 8.10 -0.88 0.05
N ARG A 67 8.52 -1.78 -0.84
CA ARG A 67 9.09 -1.41 -2.14
C ARG A 67 8.04 -0.72 -3.03
N ILE A 68 6.84 -1.31 -3.15
CA ILE A 68 5.72 -0.73 -3.90
C ILE A 68 5.33 0.63 -3.34
N LEU A 69 5.19 0.74 -2.01
CA LEU A 69 4.86 2.02 -1.37
C LEU A 69 5.94 3.09 -1.61
N HIS A 70 7.21 2.70 -1.65
CA HIS A 70 8.30 3.63 -1.96
C HIS A 70 8.22 4.14 -3.39
N LEU A 71 8.03 3.26 -4.38
CA LEU A 71 7.85 3.64 -5.78
C LEU A 71 6.64 4.54 -5.97
N PHE A 72 5.55 4.23 -5.28
CA PHE A 72 4.35 5.04 -5.37
C PHE A 72 4.55 6.43 -4.75
N HIS A 73 5.25 6.50 -3.62
CA HIS A 73 5.62 7.79 -3.03
C HIS A 73 6.52 8.64 -3.96
N GLN A 74 7.40 8.01 -4.75
CA GLN A 74 8.18 8.71 -5.77
C GLN A 74 7.27 9.25 -6.88
N ASN A 75 6.33 8.43 -7.37
CA ASN A 75 5.34 8.83 -8.37
C ASN A 75 4.51 10.04 -7.90
N GLU A 76 4.06 9.99 -6.64
CA GLU A 76 3.29 11.09 -6.02
C GLU A 76 4.10 12.38 -5.88
N ALA A 77 5.37 12.28 -5.50
CA ALA A 77 6.24 13.44 -5.39
C ALA A 77 6.45 14.12 -6.76
N ASP A 78 6.44 13.35 -7.84
CA ASP A 78 6.53 13.85 -9.21
C ASP A 78 5.19 14.45 -9.69
N LEU A 79 4.05 13.83 -9.37
CA LEU A 79 2.70 14.30 -9.74
C LEU A 79 2.24 15.54 -8.96
N PHE A 80 2.51 15.57 -7.66
CA PHE A 80 2.02 16.61 -6.74
C PHE A 80 3.16 17.26 -5.93
N PRO A 81 4.09 18.00 -6.57
CA PRO A 81 5.28 18.51 -5.90
C PRO A 81 5.00 19.51 -4.76
N GLN A 82 3.88 20.26 -4.84
CA GLN A 82 3.52 21.29 -3.86
C GLN A 82 2.89 20.69 -2.58
N GLU A 83 2.13 19.61 -2.71
CA GLU A 83 1.37 18.98 -1.62
C GLU A 83 2.27 18.22 -0.63
N MET A 84 3.42 17.75 -1.11
CA MET A 84 4.45 17.13 -0.29
C MET A 84 5.24 18.14 0.56
N GLN A 85 5.22 19.44 0.24
CA GLN A 85 5.88 20.48 1.03
C GLN A 85 5.03 20.98 2.22
N GLU A 86 3.71 21.06 2.07
CA GLU A 86 2.81 21.55 3.13
C GLU A 86 2.61 20.52 4.25
N SER A 87 2.82 19.23 3.97
CA SER A 87 2.68 18.13 4.93
C SER A 87 3.90 17.93 5.86
N VAL A 88 4.93 18.79 5.78
CA VAL A 88 6.16 18.74 6.61
C VAL A 88 5.96 19.28 8.05
N GLY A 89 4.75 19.68 8.43
CA GLY A 89 4.44 20.11 9.80
C GLY A 89 4.53 18.97 10.83
N GLY A 90 5.54 19.02 11.70
CA GLY A 90 5.65 18.45 13.06
C GLY A 90 5.44 16.93 13.27
N ASP A 91 4.33 16.39 12.81
CA ASP A 91 3.83 15.04 13.11
C ASP A 91 4.52 13.95 12.25
N ARG A 92 5.05 14.33 11.08
CA ARG A 92 5.82 13.44 10.18
C ARG A 92 7.16 12.98 10.76
N LEU A 93 7.83 13.78 11.60
CA LEU A 93 9.13 13.41 12.18
C LEU A 93 9.02 12.20 13.13
N LEU A 94 7.86 12.03 13.77
CA LEU A 94 7.58 10.91 14.67
C LEU A 94 7.20 9.63 13.89
N LYS A 95 6.42 9.75 12.80
CA LYS A 95 6.07 8.62 11.91
C LYS A 95 7.29 8.11 11.12
N SER A 96 8.16 9.01 10.65
CA SER A 96 9.41 8.69 9.95
C SER A 96 10.41 7.90 10.84
N LYS A 97 10.52 8.25 12.12
CA LYS A 97 11.37 7.51 13.09
C LYS A 97 10.85 6.10 13.44
N LYS A 98 9.55 5.85 13.31
CA LYS A 98 8.99 4.49 13.42
C LYS A 98 9.26 3.67 12.15
N ARG A 99 9.11 4.27 10.97
CA ARG A 99 9.49 3.70 9.67
C ARG A 99 10.95 3.25 9.63
N HIS A 100 11.88 4.11 10.07
CA HIS A 100 13.31 3.84 9.96
C HIS A 100 13.82 2.70 10.88
N ARG A 101 13.17 2.46 12.03
CA ARG A 101 13.45 1.31 12.92
C ARG A 101 12.84 0.00 12.44
N PHE A 102 11.91 0.06 11.48
CA PHE A 102 11.21 -1.11 10.97
C PHE A 102 11.90 -1.68 9.72
N LEU A 103 12.37 -0.79 8.84
CA LEU A 103 13.19 -1.14 7.68
C LEU A 103 14.53 -1.78 8.06
N SER A 104 15.05 -1.56 9.28
CA SER A 104 16.28 -2.21 9.76
C SER A 104 16.15 -3.72 9.98
N HIS A 105 14.92 -4.26 10.10
CA HIS A 105 14.69 -5.69 10.19
C HIS A 105 14.53 -6.37 8.81
N LEU A 106 14.28 -5.59 7.76
CA LEU A 106 14.22 -6.05 6.38
C LEU A 106 15.61 -5.83 5.77
N THR A 107 16.55 -6.73 6.07
CA THR A 107 18.01 -6.57 5.85
C THR A 107 18.45 -6.33 4.39
N HIS A 108 17.51 -6.27 3.43
CA HIS A 108 17.78 -6.14 2.00
C HIS A 108 17.05 -4.97 1.30
N PHE A 109 16.35 -4.09 2.01
CA PHE A 109 15.71 -2.93 1.39
C PHE A 109 16.60 -1.69 1.43
N ASP A 110 17.14 -1.29 0.27
CA ASP A 110 17.80 0.00 0.07
C ASP A 110 16.92 0.89 -0.84
N PRO A 111 16.13 1.82 -0.28
CA PRO A 111 15.26 2.68 -1.06
C PRO A 111 16.01 3.53 -2.10
N ARG A 112 17.31 3.78 -1.92
CA ARG A 112 18.11 4.57 -2.87
C ARG A 112 18.42 3.83 -4.17
N LYS A 113 18.24 2.51 -4.18
CA LYS A 113 18.45 1.65 -5.36
C LYS A 113 17.16 1.36 -6.12
N LEU A 114 16.02 1.77 -5.57
CA LEU A 114 14.71 1.54 -6.16
C LEU A 114 14.31 2.78 -6.96
N ASP A 115 14.12 2.60 -8.27
CA ASP A 115 13.70 3.65 -9.20
C ASP A 115 12.48 3.21 -10.03
N SER A 116 11.88 4.15 -10.75
CA SER A 116 10.65 3.93 -11.52
C SER A 116 10.76 2.81 -12.55
N ARG A 117 11.96 2.51 -13.06
CA ARG A 117 12.17 1.43 -14.05
C ARG A 117 11.93 0.05 -13.44
N GLN A 118 12.12 -0.06 -12.14
CA GLN A 118 11.87 -1.30 -11.40
C GLN A 118 10.39 -1.52 -11.09
N LEU A 119 9.51 -0.54 -11.37
CA LEU A 119 8.08 -0.63 -11.05
C LEU A 119 7.42 -1.88 -11.61
N ALA A 120 7.62 -2.16 -12.90
CA ALA A 120 7.02 -3.33 -13.53
C ALA A 120 7.49 -4.62 -12.86
N LEU A 121 8.81 -4.77 -12.63
CA LEU A 121 9.37 -5.93 -11.94
C LEU A 121 8.82 -6.06 -10.51
N GLU A 122 8.75 -4.96 -9.78
CA GLU A 122 8.23 -4.92 -8.41
C GLU A 122 6.75 -5.33 -8.37
N LEU A 123 5.93 -4.91 -9.34
CA LEU A 123 4.52 -5.35 -9.48
C LEU A 123 4.40 -6.84 -9.82
N GLN A 124 5.26 -7.39 -10.68
CA GLN A 124 5.28 -8.85 -10.96
C GLN A 124 5.64 -9.65 -9.71
N LEU A 125 6.66 -9.19 -8.98
CA LEU A 125 7.05 -9.85 -7.74
C LEU A 125 5.97 -9.69 -6.67
N PHE A 126 5.23 -8.59 -6.67
CA PHE A 126 4.07 -8.39 -5.82
C PHE A 126 2.92 -9.32 -6.13
N SER A 127 2.58 -9.47 -7.40
CA SER A 127 1.65 -10.50 -7.87
C SER A 127 2.06 -11.88 -7.34
N ARG A 128 3.32 -12.27 -7.53
CA ARG A 128 3.84 -13.57 -7.08
C ARG A 128 3.75 -13.75 -5.56
N ASP A 129 4.11 -12.72 -4.80
CA ASP A 129 4.11 -12.78 -3.34
C ASP A 129 2.68 -12.83 -2.77
N ILE A 130 1.70 -12.17 -3.41
CA ILE A 130 0.27 -12.31 -3.09
C ILE A 130 -0.20 -13.72 -3.42
N SER A 131 0.01 -14.22 -4.63
CA SER A 131 -0.43 -15.56 -5.04
C SER A 131 0.13 -16.64 -4.12
N ALA A 132 1.41 -16.55 -3.75
CA ALA A 132 2.03 -17.48 -2.81
C ALA A 132 1.37 -17.45 -1.42
N LEU A 133 0.94 -16.28 -0.94
CA LEU A 133 0.22 -16.17 0.32
C LEU A 133 -1.18 -16.79 0.23
N LEU A 134 -1.94 -16.50 -0.82
CA LEU A 134 -3.27 -17.06 -1.05
C LEU A 134 -3.22 -18.59 -1.22
N GLU A 135 -2.22 -19.10 -1.93
CA GLU A 135 -1.95 -20.53 -2.04
C GLU A 135 -1.68 -21.17 -0.68
N CYS A 136 -0.97 -20.49 0.22
CA CYS A 136 -0.78 -20.99 1.59
C CYS A 136 -2.12 -21.08 2.34
N PHE A 137 -3.00 -20.09 2.20
CA PHE A 137 -4.34 -20.15 2.80
C PHE A 137 -5.21 -21.25 2.21
N SER A 138 -5.04 -21.57 0.92
CA SER A 138 -5.81 -22.64 0.26
C SER A 138 -5.54 -24.05 0.79
N GLN A 139 -4.47 -24.23 1.57
CA GLN A 139 -4.15 -25.48 2.24
C GLN A 139 -5.08 -25.78 3.41
N PHE A 140 -5.87 -24.79 3.84
CA PHE A 140 -6.82 -24.89 4.94
C PHE A 140 -8.24 -24.97 4.37
N PRO A 141 -8.82 -26.17 4.23
CA PRO A 141 -10.09 -26.38 3.52
C PRO A 141 -11.26 -25.58 4.12
N GLU A 142 -11.22 -25.31 5.43
CA GLU A 142 -12.18 -24.48 6.15
C GLU A 142 -12.22 -23.02 5.66
N PHE A 143 -11.14 -22.49 5.08
CA PHE A 143 -11.06 -21.10 4.65
C PHE A 143 -11.10 -20.90 3.12
N VAL A 144 -11.08 -21.96 2.31
CA VAL A 144 -10.92 -21.86 0.84
C VAL A 144 -11.97 -20.93 0.20
N ASN A 145 -13.22 -20.99 0.65
CA ASN A 145 -14.32 -20.17 0.13
C ASN A 145 -14.28 -18.72 0.62
N GLU A 146 -13.46 -18.43 1.64
CA GLU A 146 -13.31 -17.11 2.26
C GLU A 146 -12.06 -16.38 1.77
N ILE A 147 -11.14 -17.07 1.09
CA ILE A 147 -9.91 -16.47 0.55
C ILE A 147 -10.29 -15.31 -0.39
N PRO A 148 -9.88 -14.09 -0.06
CA PRO A 148 -10.25 -12.94 -0.86
C PRO A 148 -9.49 -12.94 -2.17
N ASP A 149 -10.22 -12.61 -3.23
CA ASP A 149 -9.68 -11.96 -4.42
C ASP A 149 -8.46 -12.63 -5.09
N TRP A 150 -8.67 -13.87 -5.53
CA TRP A 150 -7.71 -14.60 -6.38
C TRP A 150 -7.34 -13.85 -7.66
N ALA A 151 -8.16 -12.90 -8.11
CA ALA A 151 -7.89 -12.10 -9.31
C ALA A 151 -6.78 -11.07 -9.08
N LEU A 152 -6.50 -10.64 -7.83
CA LEU A 152 -5.54 -9.57 -7.55
C LEU A 152 -4.13 -9.90 -8.05
N GLY A 153 -3.71 -11.16 -7.94
CA GLY A 153 -2.44 -11.60 -8.52
C GLY A 153 -2.38 -11.39 -10.04
N ASN A 154 -3.44 -11.76 -10.75
CA ASN A 154 -3.50 -11.62 -12.21
C ASN A 154 -3.55 -10.15 -12.63
N ASP A 155 -4.33 -9.33 -11.94
CA ASP A 155 -4.47 -7.91 -12.28
C ASP A 155 -3.15 -7.15 -12.05
N LEU A 156 -2.42 -7.47 -10.98
CA LEU A 156 -1.06 -6.96 -10.75
C LEU A 156 -0.09 -7.38 -11.86
N GLN A 157 -0.23 -8.59 -12.39
CA GLN A 157 0.58 -9.07 -13.50
C GLN A 157 0.24 -8.32 -14.80
N ASP A 158 -1.05 -8.07 -15.06
CA ASP A 158 -1.53 -7.32 -16.21
C ASP A 158 -1.03 -5.87 -16.17
N TRP A 159 -1.15 -5.20 -15.02
CA TRP A 159 -0.59 -3.86 -14.84
C TRP A 159 0.93 -3.84 -14.99
N ALA A 160 1.64 -4.83 -14.46
CA ALA A 160 3.07 -4.91 -14.66
C ALA A 160 3.44 -5.00 -16.14
N MET A 161 2.68 -5.74 -16.95
CA MET A 161 2.88 -5.79 -18.41
C MET A 161 2.62 -4.42 -19.05
N VAL A 162 1.56 -3.70 -18.64
CA VAL A 162 1.29 -2.34 -19.13
C VAL A 162 2.46 -1.41 -18.84
N PHE A 163 2.98 -1.38 -17.62
CA PHE A 163 4.10 -0.50 -17.26
C PHE A 163 5.42 -0.93 -17.92
N ASN A 164 5.65 -2.23 -18.10
CA ASN A 164 6.83 -2.73 -18.79
C ASN A 164 6.85 -2.33 -20.27
N ASN A 165 5.69 -2.39 -20.94
CA ASN A 165 5.57 -2.03 -22.36
C ASN A 165 5.71 -0.52 -22.60
N ASN A 166 5.61 0.29 -21.56
CA ASN A 166 5.69 1.75 -21.63
C ASN A 166 6.76 2.31 -20.68
N GLU A 167 7.84 1.56 -20.42
CA GLU A 167 8.87 1.91 -19.43
C GLU A 167 9.47 3.31 -19.66
N ASP A 168 9.72 3.66 -20.92
CA ASP A 168 10.29 4.96 -21.31
C ASP A 168 9.34 6.13 -21.06
N GLU A 169 8.04 5.86 -20.95
CA GLU A 169 6.97 6.84 -20.77
C GLU A 169 6.46 6.93 -19.33
N LEU A 170 7.03 6.18 -18.38
CA LEU A 170 6.56 6.14 -16.99
C LEU A 170 6.53 7.50 -16.29
N LYS A 171 7.29 8.49 -16.79
CA LYS A 171 7.31 9.86 -16.25
C LYS A 171 6.29 10.80 -16.92
N THR A 172 5.50 10.29 -17.85
CA THR A 172 4.42 11.07 -18.47
C THR A 172 3.27 11.19 -17.48
N TYR A 173 2.65 12.37 -17.43
CA TYR A 173 1.52 12.63 -16.53
C TYR A 173 0.40 11.59 -16.66
N ALA A 174 0.12 11.12 -17.89
CA ALA A 174 -0.91 10.14 -18.17
C ALA A 174 -0.63 8.79 -17.47
N LEU A 175 0.59 8.25 -17.59
CA LEU A 175 0.94 6.99 -16.94
C LEU A 175 1.11 7.12 -15.44
N GLN A 176 1.62 8.26 -14.97
CA GLN A 176 1.71 8.53 -13.53
C GLN A 176 0.32 8.62 -12.88
N SER A 177 -0.64 9.29 -13.53
CA SER A 177 -2.03 9.37 -13.06
C SER A 177 -2.72 8.01 -13.12
N TYR A 178 -2.50 7.25 -14.19
CA TYR A 178 -3.01 5.87 -14.28
C TYR A 178 -2.45 4.96 -13.19
N LEU A 179 -1.16 5.10 -12.85
CA LEU A 179 -0.55 4.42 -11.72
C LEU A 179 -1.20 4.82 -10.40
N HIS A 180 -1.45 6.11 -10.19
CA HIS A 180 -2.15 6.61 -9.01
C HIS A 180 -3.53 5.98 -8.83
N ASP A 181 -4.36 6.01 -9.87
CA ASP A 181 -5.70 5.44 -9.82
C ASP A 181 -5.67 3.92 -9.60
N SER A 182 -4.73 3.22 -10.25
CA SER A 182 -4.55 1.77 -10.09
C SER A 182 -4.13 1.40 -8.66
N MET A 183 -3.27 2.19 -8.02
CA MET A 183 -2.87 1.95 -6.64
C MET A 183 -4.02 2.15 -5.65
N ALA A 184 -4.94 3.09 -5.91
CA ALA A 184 -6.13 3.25 -5.08
C ALA A 184 -7.00 1.97 -5.09
N ASP A 185 -7.23 1.38 -6.27
CA ASP A 185 -7.97 0.12 -6.45
C ASP A 185 -7.26 -1.05 -5.75
N ILE A 186 -5.95 -1.22 -5.99
CA ILE A 186 -5.13 -2.22 -5.29
C ILE A 186 -5.28 -2.09 -3.79
N GLY A 187 -5.20 -0.86 -3.28
CA GLY A 187 -5.36 -0.58 -1.86
C GLY A 187 -6.68 -1.13 -1.31
N GLU A 188 -7.81 -0.89 -1.97
CA GLU A 188 -9.11 -1.40 -1.52
C GLU A 188 -9.17 -2.92 -1.46
N ARG A 189 -8.52 -3.59 -2.42
CA ARG A 189 -8.50 -5.06 -2.48
C ARG A 189 -7.62 -5.65 -1.39
N LEU A 190 -6.46 -5.04 -1.12
CA LEU A 190 -5.58 -5.39 0.00
C LEU A 190 -6.25 -5.13 1.36
N ASP A 191 -7.03 -4.06 1.48
CA ASP A 191 -7.74 -3.71 2.71
C ASP A 191 -8.73 -4.81 3.14
N ARG A 192 -9.43 -5.42 2.18
CA ARG A 192 -10.33 -6.56 2.48
C ARG A 192 -9.55 -7.75 3.06
N MET A 193 -8.37 -8.04 2.51
CA MET A 193 -7.50 -9.11 3.01
C MET A 193 -7.00 -8.79 4.43
N ALA A 194 -6.58 -7.55 4.67
CA ALA A 194 -6.07 -7.10 5.96
C ALA A 194 -7.14 -7.03 7.06
N THR A 195 -8.32 -6.49 6.75
CA THR A 195 -9.33 -6.17 7.77
C THR A 195 -10.35 -7.28 8.02
N LYS A 196 -10.56 -8.17 7.04
CA LYS A 196 -11.57 -9.23 7.13
C LYS A 196 -10.97 -10.60 7.19
N PHE A 197 -10.11 -10.96 6.23
CA PHE A 197 -9.68 -12.34 6.08
C PHE A 197 -8.58 -12.74 7.08
N ILE A 198 -7.44 -12.03 7.09
CA ILE A 198 -6.30 -12.40 7.95
C ILE A 198 -6.67 -12.45 9.44
N PRO A 199 -7.45 -11.49 10.00
CA PRO A 199 -7.85 -11.55 11.40
C PRO A 199 -8.68 -12.80 11.72
N VAL A 200 -9.67 -13.12 10.89
CA VAL A 200 -10.51 -14.32 11.06
C VAL A 200 -9.68 -15.59 10.95
N PHE A 201 -8.76 -15.65 9.99
CA PHE A 201 -7.84 -16.77 9.83
C PHE A 201 -6.97 -16.98 11.08
N ILE A 202 -6.44 -15.90 11.69
CA ILE A 202 -5.64 -15.97 12.92
C ILE A 202 -6.47 -16.40 14.13
N ASP A 203 -7.71 -15.94 14.23
CA ASP A 203 -8.58 -16.21 15.39
C ASP A 203 -9.10 -17.65 15.40
N LEU A 204 -9.30 -18.24 14.22
CA LEU A 204 -9.92 -19.56 14.05
C LEU A 204 -8.93 -20.69 13.75
N GLY A 205 -7.73 -20.39 13.23
CA GLY A 205 -6.70 -21.36 12.83
C GLY A 205 -5.53 -21.46 13.82
#